data_AF-R7PVS1-F1
#
_entry.id   AF-R7PVS1-F1
#
_cell.length_a   1.000
_cell.length_b   1.000
_cell.length_c   1.000
_cell.angle_alpha   90.00
_cell.angle_beta   90.00
_cell.angle_gamma   90.00
#
_symmetry.space_group_name_H-M   'P 1'
#
loop_
_entity.id
_entity.type
_entity.pdbx_description
1 polymer ?
#
loop_
_entity_poly.entity_id
_entity_poly.type
_entity_poly.pdbx_seq_one_letter_code
_entity_poly.pdbx_strand_id
1 'polypeptide(L)'
;MYKDEMIQLHQFLVYILKYLAENDQIKNDCSEYISLKISPHHIHKTKAEHKHAIFVLCKIIAQVINEKDENSIPDNVCNSLTDLVERSQNDIKMA
;
A
#
# COMPACT_ATOMS: atom_id res chain seq x y z
N MET A 1 -1.40 -16.86 0.05
CA MET A 1 -1.07 -16.40 1.42
C MET A 1 -2.23 -16.68 2.36
N TYR A 2 -1.89 -17.12 3.56
CA TYR A 2 -2.82 -17.17 4.69
C TYR A 2 -3.18 -15.75 5.12
N LYS A 3 -4.34 -15.62 5.80
CA LYS A 3 -4.84 -14.29 6.19
C LYS A 3 -3.87 -13.59 7.15
N ASP A 4 -3.29 -14.34 8.08
CA ASP A 4 -2.39 -13.80 9.09
C ASP A 4 -1.08 -13.30 8.46
N GLU A 5 -0.56 -13.97 7.44
CA GLU A 5 0.59 -13.49 6.67
C GLU A 5 0.28 -12.17 5.97
N MET A 6 -0.94 -12.00 5.45
CA MET A 6 -1.37 -10.74 4.82
C MET A 6 -1.51 -9.62 5.84
N ILE A 7 -2.03 -9.91 7.04
CA ILE A 7 -2.12 -8.94 8.12
C ILE A 7 -0.73 -8.50 8.57
N GLN A 8 0.21 -9.44 8.72
CA GLN A 8 1.60 -9.14 9.07
C GLN A 8 2.29 -8.29 7.98
N LEU A 9 2.10 -8.63 6.71
CA LEU A 9 2.64 -7.83 5.60
C LEU A 9 2.03 -6.42 5.55
N HIS A 10 0.72 -6.30 5.75
CA HIS A 10 0.04 -5.02 5.85
C HIS A 10 0.63 -4.20 7.01
N GLN A 11 0.82 -4.80 8.19
CA GLN A 11 1.43 -4.13 9.33
C GLN A 11 2.85 -3.66 9.05
N PHE A 12 3.66 -4.51 8.44
CA PHE A 12 5.03 -4.19 8.07
C PHE A 12 5.12 -2.99 7.12
N LEU A 13 4.27 -2.95 6.09
CA LEU A 13 4.23 -1.82 5.14
C LEU A 13 3.77 -0.51 5.80
N VAL A 14 2.82 -0.57 6.74
CA VAL A 14 2.45 0.61 7.55
C VAL A 14 3.65 1.13 8.35
N TYR A 15 4.48 0.25 8.91
CA TYR A 15 5.69 0.67 9.62
C TYR A 15 6.74 1.27 8.69
N ILE A 16 6.96 0.69 7.50
CA ILE A 16 7.86 1.30 6.50
C ILE A 16 7.37 2.70 6.13
N LEU A 17 6.08 2.85 5.85
CA LEU A 17 5.52 4.14 5.45
C LEU A 17 5.67 5.20 6.55
N LYS A 18 5.45 4.82 7.82
CA LYS A 18 5.69 5.70 8.98
C LYS A 18 7.16 6.09 9.11
N TYR A 19 8.08 5.13 8.97
CA TYR A 19 9.51 5.42 8.99
C TYR A 19 9.92 6.40 7.89
N LEU A 20 9.38 6.24 6.67
CA LEU A 20 9.64 7.18 5.57
C LEU A 20 9.06 8.59 5.85
N ALA A 21 7.92 8.67 6.55
CA ALA A 21 7.28 9.94 6.91
C ALA A 21 7.97 10.67 8.08
N GLU A 22 8.42 9.95 9.12
CA GLU A 22 9.07 10.52 10.31
C GLU A 22 10.47 11.08 10.03
N ASN A 23 11.13 10.64 8.97
CA ASN A 23 12.45 11.16 8.56
C ASN A 23 12.37 12.51 7.80
N ASP A 24 11.27 13.27 7.96
CA ASP A 24 11.07 14.68 7.56
C ASP A 24 11.31 15.02 6.06
N GLN A 25 11.43 14.04 5.18
CA GLN A 25 11.82 14.30 3.78
C GLN A 25 10.68 14.28 2.77
N ILE A 26 9.47 13.87 3.14
CA ILE A 26 8.42 13.58 2.14
C ILE A 26 7.04 13.98 2.67
N LYS A 27 6.33 14.81 1.88
CA LYS A 27 4.90 15.05 2.05
C LYS A 27 4.16 13.80 1.60
N ASN A 28 4.08 12.82 2.48
CA ASN A 28 3.47 11.55 2.14
C ASN A 28 1.95 11.71 2.05
N ASP A 29 1.41 11.74 0.83
CA ASP A 29 -0.04 11.74 0.62
C ASP A 29 -0.60 10.34 0.88
N CYS A 30 -0.77 10.03 2.16
CA CYS A 30 -1.40 8.79 2.61
C CYS A 30 -2.93 8.82 2.45
N SER A 31 -3.52 9.85 1.82
CA SER A 31 -4.97 10.02 1.76
C SER A 31 -5.67 8.83 1.11
N GLU A 32 -5.08 8.26 0.06
CA GLU A 32 -5.61 7.08 -0.61
C GLU A 32 -5.72 5.89 0.36
N TYR A 33 -4.64 5.57 1.08
CA TYR A 33 -4.66 4.49 2.08
C TYR A 33 -5.64 4.78 3.23
N ILE A 34 -5.66 6.02 3.74
CA ILE A 34 -6.57 6.43 4.82
C ILE A 34 -8.04 6.30 4.38
N SER A 35 -8.33 6.62 3.11
CA SER A 35 -9.68 6.54 2.54
C SER A 35 -10.26 5.12 2.53
N LEU A 36 -9.39 4.10 2.52
CA LEU A 36 -9.80 2.69 2.58
C LEU A 36 -10.42 2.31 3.93
N LYS A 37 -10.22 3.11 4.98
CA LYS A 37 -10.72 2.84 6.36
C LYS A 37 -10.39 1.43 6.84
N ILE A 38 -9.18 0.96 6.50
CA ILE A 38 -8.65 -0.34 6.91
C ILE A 38 -7.29 -0.14 7.58
N SER A 39 -6.97 -1.04 8.51
CA SER A 39 -5.71 -1.08 9.23
C SER A 39 -5.39 -2.54 9.56
N PRO A 40 -4.12 -2.86 9.88
CA PRO A 40 -3.72 -4.23 10.22
C PRO A 40 -4.51 -4.82 11.40
N HIS A 41 -4.96 -3.98 12.34
CA HIS A 41 -5.74 -4.40 13.51
C HIS A 41 -7.16 -4.87 13.16
N HIS A 42 -7.66 -4.54 11.98
CA HIS A 42 -8.98 -4.95 11.53
C HIS A 42 -8.97 -6.41 11.05
N ILE A 43 -8.60 -7.35 11.94
CA ILE A 43 -8.45 -8.78 11.63
C ILE A 43 -9.73 -9.45 11.09
N HIS A 44 -10.88 -8.81 11.26
CA HIS A 44 -12.17 -9.29 10.74
C HIS A 44 -12.40 -8.96 9.26
N LYS A 45 -11.63 -8.02 8.68
CA LYS A 45 -11.71 -7.65 7.26
C LYS A 45 -11.33 -8.81 6.35
N THR A 46 -11.82 -8.79 5.11
CA THR A 46 -11.62 -9.90 4.16
C THR A 46 -10.18 -9.96 3.66
N LYS A 47 -9.77 -11.11 3.12
CA LYS A 47 -8.46 -11.24 2.45
C LYS A 47 -8.32 -10.25 1.29
N ALA A 48 -9.40 -10.00 0.54
CA ALA A 48 -9.40 -9.06 -0.59
C ALA A 48 -9.16 -7.62 -0.11
N GLU A 49 -9.79 -7.20 0.98
CA GLU A 49 -9.57 -5.87 1.57
C GLU A 49 -8.12 -5.70 2.06
N HIS A 50 -7.55 -6.70 2.75
CA HIS A 50 -6.13 -6.65 3.14
C HIS A 50 -5.19 -6.66 1.93
N LYS A 51 -5.51 -7.42 0.87
CA LYS A 51 -4.75 -7.46 -0.38
C LYS A 51 -4.67 -6.09 -1.03
N HIS A 52 -5.82 -5.42 -1.14
CA HIS A 52 -5.91 -4.11 -1.75
C HIS A 52 -5.14 -3.06 -0.95
N ALA A 53 -5.28 -3.08 0.38
CA ALA A 53 -4.53 -2.20 1.27
C ALA A 53 -3.01 -2.36 1.10
N ILE A 54 -2.53 -3.59 0.97
CA ILE A 54 -1.11 -3.89 0.71
C ILE A 54 -0.64 -3.26 -0.60
N PHE A 55 -1.41 -3.40 -1.70
CA PHE A 55 -1.01 -2.82 -2.98
C PHE A 55 -1.04 -1.30 -2.99
N VAL A 56 -2.03 -0.68 -2.35
CA VAL A 56 -2.08 0.78 -2.18
C VAL A 56 -0.86 1.26 -1.39
N LEU A 57 -0.50 0.59 -0.30
CA LEU A 57 0.71 0.92 0.47
C LEU A 57 1.98 0.77 -0.37
N CYS A 58 2.13 -0.31 -1.14
CA CYS A 58 3.29 -0.47 -2.03
C CYS A 58 3.38 0.66 -3.07
N LYS A 59 2.25 1.06 -3.67
CA LYS A 59 2.20 2.16 -4.63
C LYS A 59 2.64 3.48 -4.00
N ILE A 60 2.09 3.82 -2.84
CA ILE A 60 2.45 5.05 -2.11
C ILE A 60 3.94 5.02 -1.73
N ILE A 61 4.45 3.90 -1.20
CA ILE A 61 5.88 3.76 -0.85
C ILE A 61 6.77 3.98 -2.09
N ALA A 62 6.41 3.43 -3.25
CA ALA A 62 7.16 3.64 -4.48
C ALA A 62 7.16 5.11 -4.92
N GLN A 63 6.01 5.79 -4.84
CA GLN A 63 5.88 7.23 -5.14
C GLN A 63 6.76 8.07 -4.22
N VAL A 64 6.69 7.79 -2.90
CA VAL A 64 7.51 8.42 -1.86
C VAL A 64 9.00 8.25 -2.17
N ILE A 65 9.45 7.04 -2.52
CA ILE A 65 10.86 6.81 -2.89
C ILE A 65 11.25 7.61 -4.14
N ASN A 66 10.39 7.61 -5.17
CA ASN A 66 10.66 8.29 -6.43
C ASN A 66 10.62 9.83 -6.32
N GLU A 67 9.86 10.39 -5.38
CA GLU A 67 9.85 11.83 -5.08
C GLU A 67 11.17 12.32 -4.47
N LYS A 68 11.85 11.45 -3.70
CA LYS A 68 13.13 11.77 -3.07
C LYS A 68 14.31 11.66 -4.03
N ASP A 69 14.26 10.69 -4.94
CA ASP A 69 15.31 10.45 -5.94
C ASP A 69 14.64 10.15 -7.28
N GLU A 70 14.66 11.15 -8.17
CA GLU A 70 13.95 11.10 -9.45
C GLU A 70 14.53 9.97 -10.33
N ASN A 71 13.65 9.13 -10.88
CA ASN A 71 13.98 7.92 -11.64
C ASN A 71 14.62 6.78 -10.81
N SER A 72 14.55 6.83 -9.47
CA SER A 72 14.98 5.71 -8.62
C SER A 72 14.11 4.47 -8.76
N ILE A 73 12.83 4.66 -9.12
CA ILE A 73 11.90 3.57 -9.41
C ILE A 73 11.60 3.56 -10.92
N PRO A 74 11.86 2.44 -11.62
CA PRO A 74 11.50 2.30 -13.03
C PRO A 74 9.99 2.44 -13.28
N ASP A 75 9.61 3.12 -14.37
CA ASP A 75 8.20 3.36 -14.73
C ASP A 75 7.36 2.08 -14.82
N ASN A 76 7.95 0.99 -15.30
CA ASN A 76 7.25 -0.30 -15.39
C ASN A 76 6.84 -0.85 -14.01
N VAL A 77 7.60 -0.56 -12.95
CA VAL A 77 7.26 -0.93 -11.57
C VAL A 77 6.09 -0.09 -11.08
N CYS A 78 6.12 1.24 -11.30
CA CYS A 78 5.02 2.14 -10.95
C CYS A 78 3.71 1.76 -11.68
N ASN A 79 3.79 1.46 -12.97
CA ASN A 79 2.66 1.01 -13.78
C ASN A 79 2.11 -0.33 -13.25
N SER A 80 3.00 -1.29 -12.98
CA SER A 80 2.58 -2.59 -12.43
C SER A 80 1.89 -2.46 -11.07
N LEU A 81 2.36 -1.57 -10.20
CA LEU A 81 1.72 -1.30 -8.91
C LEU A 81 0.33 -0.67 -9.08
N THR A 82 0.18 0.24 -10.04
CA THR A 82 -1.11 0.83 -10.39
C THR A 82 -2.09 -0.25 -10.88
N ASP A 83 -1.66 -1.11 -11.80
CA ASP A 83 -2.47 -2.23 -12.29
C ASP A 83 -2.88 -3.19 -11.17
N LEU A 84 -1.99 -3.46 -10.22
CA LEU A 84 -2.28 -4.32 -9.06
C LEU A 84 -3.31 -3.68 -8.12
N VAL A 85 -3.28 -2.36 -7.92
CA VAL A 85 -4.29 -1.62 -7.16
C VAL A 85 -5.65 -1.74 -7.85
N GLU A 86 -5.73 -1.49 -9.15
CA GLU A 86 -6.98 -1.57 -9.91
C GLU A 86 -7.57 -2.98 -9.90
N ARG A 87 -6.75 -4.00 -10.15
CA ARG A 87 -7.17 -5.40 -10.12
C ARG A 87 -7.68 -5.81 -8.75
N SER A 88 -6.97 -5.44 -7.68
CA SER A 88 -7.39 -5.76 -6.32
C SER A 88 -8.65 -5.01 -5.88
N GLN A 89 -8.91 -3.82 -6.42
CA GLN A 89 -10.16 -3.11 -6.20
C GLN A 89 -11.36 -3.84 -6.83
N ASN A 90 -11.16 -4.43 -8.02
CA ASN A 90 -12.17 -5.24 -8.67
C ASN A 90 -12.45 -6.53 -7.88
N ASP A 91 -11.41 -7.16 -7.32
CA ASP A 91 -11.57 -8.33 -6.45
C ASP A 91 -12.47 -8.02 -5.22
N ILE A 92 -12.39 -6.80 -4.65
CA ILE A 92 -13.26 -6.38 -3.54
C ILE A 92 -14.71 -6.24 -3.99
N LYS A 93 -14.95 -5.64 -5.17
CA LYS A 93 -16.32 -5.41 -5.68
C LYS A 93 -17.06 -6.71 -6.01
N MET A 94 -16.32 -7.79 -6.27
CA MET A 94 -16.87 -9.10 -6.62
C MET A 94 -17.01 -10.06 -5.43
N ALA A 95 -16.52 -9.68 -4.24
CA ALA A 95 -16.51 -10.49 -3.02
C ALA A 95 -17.67 -10.14 -2.09
#